data_AF-A0A813EYQ1-F1
#
_entry.id   AF-A0A813EYQ1-F1
#
_cell.length_a   1.000
_cell.length_b   1.000
_cell.length_c   1.000
_cell.angle_alpha   90.00
_cell.angle_beta   90.00
_cell.angle_gamma   90.00
#
_symmetry.space_group_name_H-M   'P 1'
#
loop_
_entity.id
_entity.type
_entity.pdbx_description
1 polymer ?
#
loop_
_entity_poly.entity_id
_entity_poly.type
_entity_poly.pdbx_seq_one_letter_code
_entity_poly.pdbx_strand_id
1 'polypeptide(L)'
;MGARECTWQVKVRQRWVPVGPEDEAFIGSAFASSQPTVSYISRGKQYTVDFARRIQTDAFGKERPIRLAGESADPLEELTEATRLAVREETVKRALARLGFTSCSLQVAVEQLRIANPDAALLADLTCVILFTDPRGLLRAEDPKALLHRCEVLACPCAMDFGEDWWPIENKTASFWVHHVAAINVGESGRAPDYIAYCDFKGNLDEEAYLVDMRRTFSNLFEAQACLGVRDSVLVPIGMGAFLRHLSRNDPRYAVRECDDRLRRRIATELAQAAQPFIHGAGHTMRFHVCLGAEEDGEMASNRNALVDAFQAVGFLDSQVQVHVGQDATAVAENLAKQSRLSAIETAKPGTVAPVSLANAANAWQLGNHWFASGAQRAIDENLHRRSSQLSAVSLLLNRTIETGT
;
A
#
# COMPACT_ATOMS: atom_id res chain seq x y z
N MET A 1 -41.15 -32.72 7.71
CA MET A 1 -39.89 -32.01 7.45
C MET A 1 -39.39 -32.47 6.10
N GLY A 2 -39.41 -31.60 5.08
CA GLY A 2 -38.88 -31.96 3.76
C GLY A 2 -37.36 -32.06 3.84
N ALA A 3 -36.77 -33.15 3.32
CA ALA A 3 -35.33 -33.27 3.18
C ALA A 3 -34.86 -32.13 2.28
N ARG A 4 -34.03 -31.21 2.81
CA ARG A 4 -33.38 -30.19 1.98
C ARG A 4 -32.39 -30.92 1.07
N GLU A 5 -32.63 -30.87 -0.23
CA GLU A 5 -31.70 -31.39 -1.22
C GLU A 5 -30.36 -30.66 -1.07
N CYS A 6 -29.28 -31.42 -0.85
CA CYS A 6 -27.94 -30.92 -0.61
C CYS A 6 -27.22 -30.71 -1.95
N THR A 7 -27.43 -29.56 -2.59
CA THR A 7 -26.85 -29.28 -3.91
C THR A 7 -25.37 -28.90 -3.82
N TRP A 8 -24.48 -29.70 -4.37
CA TRP A 8 -23.06 -29.36 -4.49
C TRP A 8 -22.81 -28.33 -5.58
N GLN A 9 -21.91 -27.38 -5.31
CA GLN A 9 -21.50 -26.32 -6.25
C GLN A 9 -19.98 -26.27 -6.38
N VAL A 10 -19.49 -26.05 -7.61
CA VAL A 10 -18.07 -25.81 -7.90
C VAL A 10 -17.86 -24.39 -8.43
N LYS A 11 -16.77 -23.73 -8.03
CA LYS A 11 -16.43 -22.39 -8.49
C LYS A 11 -15.81 -22.45 -9.89
N VAL A 12 -16.54 -21.97 -10.89
CA VAL A 12 -16.06 -21.85 -12.27
C VAL A 12 -15.90 -20.38 -12.62
N ARG A 13 -14.65 -19.96 -12.84
CA ARG A 13 -14.29 -18.53 -12.93
C ARG A 13 -14.71 -17.80 -11.64
N GLN A 14 -15.70 -16.93 -11.72
CA GLN A 14 -16.20 -16.11 -10.60
C GLN A 14 -17.63 -16.48 -10.18
N ARG A 15 -18.13 -17.66 -10.58
CA ARG A 15 -19.50 -18.10 -10.27
C ARG A 15 -19.50 -19.49 -9.69
N TRP A 16 -20.33 -19.70 -8.68
CA TRP A 16 -20.68 -21.03 -8.17
C TRP A 16 -21.69 -21.66 -9.12
N VAL A 17 -21.33 -22.81 -9.68
CA VAL A 17 -22.17 -23.55 -10.63
C VAL A 17 -22.54 -24.88 -9.98
N PRO A 18 -23.83 -25.27 -9.99
CA PRO A 18 -24.25 -26.59 -9.53
C PRO A 18 -23.49 -27.69 -10.26
N VAL A 19 -23.09 -28.70 -9.51
CA VAL A 19 -22.57 -29.95 -10.08
C VAL A 19 -23.73 -30.68 -10.79
N GLY A 20 -23.45 -31.47 -11.82
CA GLY A 20 -24.51 -32.22 -12.52
C GLY A 20 -25.18 -33.24 -11.59
N PRO A 21 -26.44 -33.62 -11.81
CA PRO A 21 -27.20 -34.46 -10.87
C PRO A 21 -26.57 -35.85 -10.64
N GLU A 22 -25.98 -36.45 -11.67
CA GLU A 22 -25.27 -37.74 -11.56
C GLU A 22 -24.01 -37.62 -10.69
N ASP A 23 -23.23 -36.56 -10.94
CA ASP A 23 -22.01 -36.25 -10.19
C ASP A 23 -22.35 -35.87 -8.73
N GLU A 24 -23.44 -35.14 -8.52
CA GLU A 24 -23.94 -34.73 -7.21
C GLU A 24 -24.33 -35.93 -6.34
N ALA A 25 -25.02 -36.91 -6.91
CA ALA A 25 -25.34 -38.16 -6.20
C ALA A 25 -24.07 -38.90 -5.75
N PHE A 26 -23.04 -38.91 -6.60
CA PHE A 26 -21.76 -39.56 -6.31
C PHE A 26 -20.98 -38.84 -5.22
N ILE A 27 -20.83 -37.51 -5.33
CA ILE A 27 -20.16 -36.67 -4.34
C ILE A 27 -20.92 -36.72 -3.01
N GLY A 28 -22.24 -36.61 -3.04
CA GLY A 28 -23.11 -36.66 -1.86
C GLY A 28 -23.01 -37.99 -1.12
N SER A 29 -23.01 -39.12 -1.84
CA SER A 29 -22.85 -40.45 -1.23
C SER A 29 -21.48 -40.63 -0.58
N ALA A 30 -20.39 -40.19 -1.24
CA ALA A 30 -19.04 -40.27 -0.70
C ALA A 30 -18.87 -39.36 0.54
N PHE A 31 -19.42 -38.14 0.50
CA PHE A 31 -19.42 -37.23 1.64
C PHE A 31 -20.21 -37.77 2.83
N ALA A 32 -21.42 -38.29 2.60
CA ALA A 32 -22.25 -38.90 3.64
C ALA A 32 -21.57 -40.13 4.28
N SER A 33 -20.73 -40.83 3.52
CA SER A 33 -19.92 -41.95 3.99
C SER A 33 -18.59 -41.52 4.63
N SER A 34 -18.38 -40.21 4.85
CA SER A 34 -17.15 -39.64 5.42
C SER A 34 -15.87 -40.06 4.69
N GLN A 35 -15.93 -40.27 3.38
CA GLN A 35 -14.73 -40.51 2.59
C GLN A 35 -13.89 -39.23 2.55
N PRO A 36 -12.54 -39.31 2.62
CA PRO A 36 -11.69 -38.11 2.57
C PRO A 36 -11.66 -37.50 1.17
N THR A 37 -11.78 -38.33 0.13
CA THR A 37 -11.74 -37.93 -1.27
C THR A 37 -12.68 -38.78 -2.11
N VAL A 38 -13.15 -38.26 -3.24
CA VAL A 38 -13.93 -39.01 -4.24
C VAL A 38 -13.49 -38.66 -5.65
N SER A 39 -13.32 -39.66 -6.52
CA SER A 39 -13.00 -39.46 -7.94
C SER A 39 -14.16 -39.89 -8.84
N TYR A 40 -14.52 -39.07 -9.82
CA TYR A 40 -15.64 -39.31 -10.73
C TYR A 40 -15.33 -38.81 -12.15
N ILE A 41 -16.10 -39.27 -13.14
CA ILE A 41 -15.96 -38.87 -14.54
C ILE A 41 -17.17 -38.05 -14.94
N SER A 42 -16.96 -36.80 -15.34
CA SER A 42 -18.01 -35.92 -15.84
C SER A 42 -17.64 -35.40 -17.23
N ARG A 43 -18.53 -35.63 -18.20
CA ARG A 43 -18.34 -35.26 -19.61
C ARG A 43 -16.99 -35.73 -20.17
N GLY A 44 -16.59 -36.96 -19.85
CA GLY A 44 -15.35 -37.58 -20.32
C GLY A 44 -14.07 -37.07 -19.65
N LYS A 45 -14.16 -36.27 -18.59
CA LYS A 45 -13.01 -35.80 -17.81
C LYS A 45 -13.07 -36.34 -16.38
N GLN A 46 -11.93 -36.79 -15.88
CA GLN A 46 -11.79 -37.22 -14.49
C GLN A 46 -11.63 -36.00 -13.58
N TYR A 47 -12.32 -36.03 -12.44
CA TYR A 47 -12.21 -35.07 -11.36
C TYR A 47 -12.02 -35.81 -10.04
N THR A 48 -11.28 -35.20 -9.11
CA THR A 48 -11.12 -35.68 -7.74
C THR A 48 -11.52 -34.57 -6.78
N VAL A 49 -12.42 -34.86 -5.84
CA VAL A 49 -12.81 -33.93 -4.77
C VAL A 49 -12.10 -34.35 -3.49
N ASP A 50 -11.46 -33.39 -2.82
CA ASP A 50 -10.93 -33.49 -1.47
C ASP A 50 -11.86 -32.72 -0.53
N PHE A 51 -12.53 -33.46 0.36
CA PHE A 51 -13.55 -32.88 1.24
C PHE A 51 -12.95 -32.08 2.41
N ALA A 52 -11.73 -32.39 2.83
CA ALA A 52 -11.03 -31.66 3.88
C ALA A 52 -10.56 -30.29 3.37
N ARG A 53 -9.98 -30.25 2.17
CA ARG A 53 -9.54 -29.01 1.52
C ARG A 53 -10.67 -28.23 0.85
N ARG A 54 -11.83 -28.86 0.63
CA ARG A 54 -12.96 -28.32 -0.14
C ARG A 54 -12.54 -27.90 -1.55
N ILE A 55 -11.78 -28.78 -2.22
CA ILE A 55 -11.23 -28.57 -3.57
C ILE A 55 -11.65 -29.71 -4.49
N GLN A 56 -12.00 -29.37 -5.73
CA GLN A 56 -12.11 -30.27 -6.86
C GLN A 56 -10.91 -30.06 -7.80
N THR A 57 -10.21 -31.12 -8.13
CA THR A 57 -9.05 -31.13 -9.04
C THR A 57 -9.41 -31.87 -10.31
N ASP A 58 -9.18 -31.27 -11.49
CA ASP A 58 -9.36 -31.97 -12.76
C ASP A 58 -8.14 -32.83 -13.15
N ALA A 59 -8.27 -33.63 -14.21
CA ALA A 59 -7.21 -34.50 -14.71
C ALA A 59 -5.88 -33.79 -15.06
N PHE A 60 -5.87 -32.46 -15.18
CA PHE A 60 -4.67 -31.66 -15.45
C PHE A 60 -4.09 -31.00 -14.19
N GLY A 61 -4.61 -31.34 -13.00
CA GLY A 61 -4.18 -30.75 -11.74
C GLY A 61 -4.78 -29.38 -11.45
N LYS A 62 -5.77 -28.91 -12.24
CA LYS A 62 -6.41 -27.61 -11.97
C LYS A 62 -7.39 -27.74 -10.81
N GLU A 63 -7.06 -27.07 -9.72
CA GLU A 63 -7.89 -27.00 -8.52
C GLU A 63 -9.01 -25.95 -8.64
N ARG A 64 -10.19 -26.25 -8.09
CA ARG A 64 -11.36 -25.37 -8.01
C ARG A 64 -12.06 -25.56 -6.66
N PRO A 65 -12.43 -24.49 -5.95
CA PRO A 65 -13.26 -24.60 -4.75
C PRO A 65 -14.59 -25.33 -5.00
N ILE A 66 -15.02 -26.17 -4.04
CA ILE A 66 -16.30 -26.89 -4.05
C ILE A 66 -17.02 -26.72 -2.69
N ARG A 67 -18.34 -26.55 -2.67
CA ARG A 67 -19.15 -26.36 -1.45
C ARG A 67 -20.55 -26.96 -1.54
N LEU A 68 -21.24 -27.12 -0.42
CA LEU A 68 -22.68 -27.36 -0.38
C LEU A 68 -23.44 -26.02 -0.52
N ALA A 69 -24.51 -26.00 -1.31
CA ALA A 69 -25.38 -24.84 -1.41
C ALA A 69 -26.01 -24.54 -0.04
N GLY A 70 -25.76 -23.33 0.47
CA GLY A 70 -26.21 -22.90 1.79
C GLY A 70 -25.14 -22.98 2.89
N GLU A 71 -23.98 -23.59 2.65
CA GLU A 71 -22.79 -23.29 3.45
C GLU A 71 -22.38 -21.84 3.13
N SER A 72 -22.38 -20.96 4.15
CA SER A 72 -21.89 -19.59 3.96
C SER A 72 -20.46 -19.66 3.46
N ALA A 73 -20.11 -18.81 2.49
CA ALA A 73 -18.73 -18.72 2.08
C ALA A 73 -17.84 -18.39 3.31
N ASP A 74 -16.56 -18.73 3.21
CA ASP A 74 -15.52 -18.24 4.11
C ASP A 74 -15.83 -16.77 4.49
N PRO A 75 -15.91 -16.40 5.78
CA PRO A 75 -16.32 -15.05 6.21
C PRO A 75 -15.50 -13.91 5.57
N LEU A 76 -14.34 -14.21 4.97
CA LEU A 76 -13.56 -13.27 4.15
C LEU A 76 -14.04 -13.12 2.70
N GLU A 77 -14.70 -14.11 2.09
CA GLU A 77 -15.23 -14.02 0.71
C GLU A 77 -16.64 -13.39 0.64
N GLU A 78 -17.39 -13.37 1.74
CA GLU A 78 -18.80 -12.94 1.79
C GLU A 78 -19.04 -11.49 2.23
N LEU A 79 -18.08 -10.59 1.98
CA LEU A 79 -18.45 -9.19 1.75
C LEU A 79 -19.15 -9.12 0.39
N THR A 80 -20.50 -9.10 0.39
CA THR A 80 -21.31 -8.90 -0.83
C THR A 80 -20.80 -7.66 -1.56
N GLU A 81 -20.97 -7.52 -2.89
CA GLU A 81 -20.59 -6.28 -3.59
C GLU A 81 -21.22 -5.05 -2.89
N ALA A 82 -22.44 -5.18 -2.38
CA ALA A 82 -23.12 -4.17 -1.56
C ALA A 82 -22.47 -4.00 -0.16
N THR A 83 -21.91 -5.03 0.45
CA THR A 83 -21.13 -4.94 1.70
C THR A 83 -19.72 -4.41 1.43
N ARG A 84 -19.10 -4.67 0.27
CA ARG A 84 -17.83 -4.05 -0.15
C ARG A 84 -18.04 -2.58 -0.51
N LEU A 85 -19.17 -2.26 -1.13
CA LEU A 85 -19.58 -0.88 -1.41
C LEU A 85 -19.98 -0.18 -0.11
N ALA A 86 -20.67 -0.85 0.82
CA ALA A 86 -21.01 -0.32 2.13
C ALA A 86 -19.78 -0.22 3.03
N VAL A 87 -18.82 -1.14 2.97
CA VAL A 87 -17.53 -1.04 3.67
C VAL A 87 -16.64 0.00 3.00
N ARG A 88 -16.65 0.16 1.68
CA ARG A 88 -15.98 1.30 1.02
C ARG A 88 -16.64 2.62 1.41
N GLU A 89 -17.95 2.73 1.31
CA GLU A 89 -18.69 3.92 1.72
C GLU A 89 -18.56 4.19 3.21
N GLU A 90 -18.53 3.18 4.06
CA GLU A 90 -18.39 3.32 5.51
C GLU A 90 -16.94 3.55 5.91
N THR A 91 -15.95 2.99 5.21
CA THR A 91 -14.53 3.30 5.39
C THR A 91 -14.21 4.68 4.86
N VAL A 92 -14.79 5.09 3.74
CA VAL A 92 -14.73 6.45 3.21
C VAL A 92 -15.49 7.39 4.14
N LYS A 93 -16.72 7.07 4.58
CA LYS A 93 -17.48 7.86 5.56
C LYS A 93 -16.79 7.90 6.92
N ARG A 94 -16.08 6.86 7.37
CA ARG A 94 -15.32 6.85 8.64
C ARG A 94 -14.00 7.55 8.50
N ALA A 95 -13.29 7.41 7.38
CA ALA A 95 -12.10 8.21 7.10
C ALA A 95 -12.50 9.68 7.02
N LEU A 96 -13.53 10.01 6.24
CA LEU A 96 -14.10 11.34 6.11
C LEU A 96 -14.66 11.87 7.45
N ALA A 97 -15.41 11.07 8.23
CA ALA A 97 -15.94 11.48 9.53
C ALA A 97 -14.84 11.61 10.60
N ARG A 98 -13.80 10.78 10.57
CA ARG A 98 -12.60 10.93 11.41
C ARG A 98 -11.77 12.14 11.01
N LEU A 99 -11.78 12.50 9.73
CA LEU A 99 -11.22 13.75 9.21
C LEU A 99 -12.13 14.96 9.49
N GLY A 100 -13.36 14.77 10.00
CA GLY A 100 -14.30 15.86 10.36
C GLY A 100 -15.35 16.21 9.31
N PHE A 101 -15.44 15.49 8.20
CA PHE A 101 -16.50 15.66 7.21
C PHE A 101 -17.79 14.94 7.64
N THR A 102 -18.86 15.71 7.87
CA THR A 102 -20.23 15.17 7.84
C THR A 102 -20.68 14.99 6.39
N SER A 103 -21.75 14.22 6.14
CA SER A 103 -22.34 14.12 4.78
C SER A 103 -22.69 15.50 4.18
N CYS A 104 -23.05 16.46 5.04
CA CYS A 104 -23.30 17.85 4.68
C CYS A 104 -22.00 18.59 4.31
N SER A 105 -20.90 18.36 5.05
CA SER A 105 -19.58 18.94 4.78
C SER A 105 -18.98 18.45 3.46
N LEU A 106 -19.26 17.21 3.06
CA LEU A 106 -18.83 16.66 1.78
C LEU A 106 -19.59 17.32 0.62
N GLN A 107 -20.90 17.50 0.79
CA GLN A 107 -21.74 18.18 -0.19
C GLN A 107 -21.31 19.64 -0.33
N VAL A 108 -21.04 20.33 0.78
CA VAL A 108 -20.50 21.70 0.79
C VAL A 108 -19.08 21.76 0.22
N ALA A 109 -18.19 20.80 0.49
CA ALA A 109 -16.85 20.76 -0.08
C ALA A 109 -16.89 20.50 -1.60
N VAL A 110 -17.77 19.60 -2.06
CA VAL A 110 -18.06 19.37 -3.48
C VAL A 110 -18.67 20.63 -4.11
N GLU A 111 -19.58 21.33 -3.44
CA GLU A 111 -20.15 22.61 -3.90
C GLU A 111 -19.08 23.72 -3.94
N GLN A 112 -18.22 23.83 -2.93
CA GLN A 112 -17.15 24.83 -2.87
C GLN A 112 -16.02 24.54 -3.86
N LEU A 113 -15.70 23.27 -4.12
CA LEU A 113 -14.77 22.88 -5.18
C LEU A 113 -15.38 23.09 -6.57
N ARG A 114 -16.69 22.86 -6.75
CA ARG A 114 -17.42 23.29 -7.96
C ARG A 114 -17.32 24.80 -8.19
N ILE A 115 -17.30 25.60 -7.11
CA ILE A 115 -17.17 27.06 -7.16
C ILE A 115 -15.71 27.50 -7.42
N ALA A 116 -14.71 26.79 -6.90
CA ALA A 116 -13.30 27.15 -7.01
C ALA A 116 -12.66 26.77 -8.35
N ASN A 117 -13.01 25.61 -8.91
CA ASN A 117 -12.80 25.21 -10.31
C ASN A 117 -13.56 23.87 -10.54
N PRO A 118 -14.64 23.82 -11.33
CA PRO A 118 -15.46 22.62 -11.52
C PRO A 118 -14.65 21.37 -11.90
N ASP A 119 -13.53 21.55 -12.61
CA ASP A 119 -12.72 20.45 -13.13
C ASP A 119 -11.89 19.75 -12.05
N ALA A 120 -11.38 20.46 -11.04
CA ALA A 120 -10.50 19.85 -10.02
C ALA A 120 -11.26 18.94 -9.04
N ALA A 121 -12.51 19.29 -8.72
CA ALA A 121 -13.42 18.49 -7.89
C ALA A 121 -13.87 17.20 -8.60
N LEU A 122 -14.06 17.29 -9.92
CA LEU A 122 -14.48 16.20 -10.78
C LEU A 122 -13.35 15.19 -11.06
N LEU A 123 -12.09 15.61 -10.92
CA LEU A 123 -10.91 14.78 -11.21
C LEU A 123 -10.42 13.92 -10.04
N ALA A 124 -10.68 14.32 -8.79
CA ALA A 124 -10.32 13.53 -7.62
C ALA A 124 -11.38 12.45 -7.33
N ASP A 125 -11.29 11.32 -8.03
CA ASP A 125 -12.08 10.15 -7.66
C ASP A 125 -11.55 9.54 -6.34
N LEU A 126 -12.04 10.07 -5.22
CA LEU A 126 -11.73 9.56 -3.88
C LEU A 126 -12.19 8.11 -3.68
N THR A 127 -13.08 7.57 -4.52
CA THR A 127 -13.53 6.17 -4.38
C THR A 127 -12.42 5.16 -4.69
N CYS A 128 -11.35 5.62 -5.33
CA CYS A 128 -10.17 4.83 -5.62
C CYS A 128 -9.04 4.98 -4.57
N VAL A 129 -9.21 5.86 -3.58
CA VAL A 129 -8.26 6.01 -2.45
C VAL A 129 -8.57 4.95 -1.39
N ILE A 130 -7.54 4.27 -0.89
CA ILE A 130 -7.66 3.16 0.05
C ILE A 130 -6.78 3.43 1.27
N LEU A 131 -7.38 3.42 2.46
CA LEU A 131 -6.65 3.49 3.72
C LEU A 131 -6.48 2.08 4.32
N PHE A 132 -5.23 1.68 4.53
CA PHE A 132 -4.86 0.48 5.26
C PHE A 132 -4.58 0.88 6.71
N THR A 133 -5.48 0.50 7.61
CA THR A 133 -5.41 0.84 9.02
C THR A 133 -4.63 -0.21 9.79
N ASP A 134 -3.81 0.21 10.76
CA ASP A 134 -3.21 -0.70 11.72
C ASP A 134 -3.74 -0.42 13.14
N PRO A 135 -4.55 -1.32 13.73
CA PRO A 135 -5.19 -1.06 15.02
C PRO A 135 -4.21 -0.87 16.17
N ARG A 136 -2.95 -1.31 16.04
CA ARG A 136 -1.94 -1.15 17.08
C ARG A 136 -1.13 0.14 16.93
N GLY A 137 -1.39 0.97 15.90
CA GLY A 137 -0.91 2.35 15.82
C GLY A 137 -1.44 3.22 16.98
N LEU A 138 -2.65 2.88 17.45
CA LEU A 138 -3.35 3.52 18.58
C LEU A 138 -2.65 3.37 19.95
N LEU A 139 -1.60 2.53 20.05
CA LEU A 139 -1.00 2.16 21.35
C LEU A 139 0.06 3.15 21.86
N ARG A 140 0.56 4.07 21.02
CA ARG A 140 1.51 5.12 21.44
C ARG A 140 0.87 6.47 21.19
N ALA A 141 0.93 7.38 22.18
CA ALA A 141 0.29 8.71 22.16
C ALA A 141 0.19 9.30 20.74
N GLU A 142 -1.03 9.34 20.23
CA GLU A 142 -1.35 9.86 18.91
C GLU A 142 -1.70 11.34 19.05
N ASP A 143 -1.18 12.15 18.14
CA ASP A 143 -1.70 13.50 17.97
C ASP A 143 -3.09 13.37 17.32
N PRO A 144 -4.18 13.82 17.96
CA PRO A 144 -5.51 13.77 17.37
C PRO A 144 -5.63 14.59 16.07
N LYS A 145 -4.62 15.40 15.73
CA LYS A 145 -4.54 16.15 14.48
C LYS A 145 -3.80 15.41 13.35
N ALA A 146 -3.25 14.23 13.61
CA ALA A 146 -2.59 13.43 12.58
C ALA A 146 -3.59 13.02 11.50
N LEU A 147 -3.23 13.30 10.25
CA LEU A 147 -3.96 12.82 9.07
C LEU A 147 -3.86 11.30 8.93
N LEU A 148 -2.65 10.77 9.10
CA LEU A 148 -2.34 9.35 9.07
C LEU A 148 -1.81 8.95 10.43
N HIS A 149 -2.44 7.94 11.03
CA HIS A 149 -1.93 7.38 12.28
C HIS A 149 -0.64 6.60 12.01
N ARG A 150 0.12 6.31 13.07
CA ARG A 150 1.37 5.56 12.94
C ARG A 150 1.11 4.19 12.30
N CYS A 151 1.99 3.82 11.37
CA CYS A 151 1.92 2.57 10.61
C CYS A 151 0.71 2.45 9.66
N GLU A 152 -0.14 3.48 9.50
CA GLU A 152 -1.17 3.47 8.46
C GLU A 152 -0.57 3.76 7.09
N VAL A 153 -1.24 3.25 6.05
CA VAL A 153 -0.82 3.44 4.66
C VAL A 153 -2.01 3.93 3.85
N LEU A 154 -1.85 5.08 3.20
CA LEU A 154 -2.85 5.61 2.27
C LEU A 154 -2.38 5.34 0.84
N ALA A 155 -3.13 4.51 0.12
CA ALA A 155 -2.89 4.22 -1.28
C ALA A 155 -3.78 5.07 -2.17
N CYS A 156 -3.15 5.82 -3.07
CA CYS A 156 -3.82 6.69 -4.04
C CYS A 156 -3.39 6.29 -5.45
N PRO A 157 -4.31 6.08 -6.39
CA PRO A 157 -3.92 6.00 -7.79
C PRO A 157 -3.38 7.34 -8.25
N CYS A 158 -2.39 7.30 -9.12
CA CYS A 158 -1.65 8.45 -9.58
C CYS A 158 -1.34 8.30 -11.07
N ALA A 159 -1.53 9.38 -11.82
CA ALA A 159 -0.97 9.56 -13.16
C ALA A 159 -0.19 10.88 -13.16
N MET A 160 0.92 10.90 -13.90
CA MET A 160 1.69 12.13 -14.12
C MET A 160 1.01 12.92 -15.23
N ASP A 161 0.58 14.15 -14.90
CA ASP A 161 0.05 15.10 -15.86
C ASP A 161 1.16 16.00 -16.42
N PHE A 162 2.26 16.17 -15.67
CA PHE A 162 3.38 17.03 -16.01
C PHE A 162 4.72 16.28 -15.93
N GLY A 163 5.62 16.59 -16.87
CA GLY A 163 7.00 16.10 -16.88
C GLY A 163 7.88 16.73 -15.81
N GLU A 164 9.15 16.32 -15.75
CA GLU A 164 10.18 16.90 -14.86
C GLU A 164 10.42 18.39 -15.16
N ASP A 165 10.18 18.77 -16.42
CA ASP A 165 10.27 20.13 -16.96
C ASP A 165 8.97 20.94 -16.80
N TRP A 166 7.96 20.38 -16.12
CA TRP A 166 6.64 20.97 -15.89
C TRP A 166 5.78 21.14 -17.15
N TRP A 167 6.18 20.57 -18.28
CA TRP A 167 5.37 20.58 -19.48
C TRP A 167 4.27 19.50 -19.40
N PRO A 168 3.04 19.79 -19.88
CA PRO A 168 1.97 18.80 -19.92
C PRO A 168 2.37 17.58 -20.75
N ILE A 169 2.02 16.38 -20.26
CA ILE A 169 2.25 15.12 -20.98
C ILE A 169 1.07 14.86 -21.92
N GLU A 170 1.27 15.00 -23.24
CA GLU A 170 0.19 14.92 -24.25
C GLU A 170 -0.51 13.56 -24.30
N ASN A 171 0.22 12.47 -24.03
CA ASN A 171 -0.33 11.12 -23.99
C ASN A 171 -0.45 10.66 -22.54
N LYS A 172 -1.61 10.93 -21.93
CA LYS A 172 -1.89 10.60 -20.52
C LYS A 172 -1.42 9.19 -20.18
N THR A 173 -0.62 9.12 -19.13
CA THR A 173 0.27 8.01 -18.82
C THR A 173 -0.48 6.80 -18.28
N ALA A 174 0.22 5.67 -18.12
CA ALA A 174 -0.29 4.59 -17.28
C ALA A 174 -0.34 5.09 -15.83
N SER A 175 -1.47 4.85 -15.16
CA SER A 175 -1.60 5.13 -13.72
C SER A 175 -0.82 4.09 -12.92
N PHE A 176 -0.28 4.49 -11.78
CA PHE A 176 0.36 3.63 -10.78
C PHE A 176 -0.12 4.00 -9.39
N TRP A 177 0.21 3.20 -8.38
CA TRP A 177 -0.14 3.50 -6.99
C TRP A 177 0.90 4.39 -6.33
N VAL A 178 0.46 5.34 -5.52
CA VAL A 178 1.30 6.03 -4.55
C VAL A 178 0.85 5.61 -3.17
N HIS A 179 1.77 5.07 -2.38
CA HIS A 179 1.51 4.67 -1.01
C HIS A 179 2.15 5.69 -0.08
N HIS A 180 1.33 6.56 0.50
CA HIS A 180 1.76 7.48 1.53
C HIS A 180 1.88 6.73 2.86
N VAL A 181 3.04 6.87 3.49
CA VAL A 181 3.29 6.38 4.84
C VAL A 181 3.74 7.54 5.71
N ALA A 182 3.22 7.61 6.93
CA ALA A 182 3.71 8.53 7.94
C ALA A 182 5.05 8.00 8.47
N ALA A 183 6.16 8.56 8.00
CA ALA A 183 7.46 8.21 8.57
C ALA A 183 7.58 8.83 9.97
N ILE A 184 8.22 8.11 10.89
CA ILE A 184 8.30 8.51 12.29
C ILE A 184 9.31 9.65 12.44
N ASN A 185 8.82 10.81 12.86
CA ASN A 185 9.56 12.06 12.89
C ASN A 185 10.14 12.34 14.29
N VAL A 186 11.39 11.91 14.48
CA VAL A 186 12.15 12.09 15.74
C VAL A 186 13.18 13.23 15.68
N GLY A 187 13.32 13.89 14.52
CA GLY A 187 14.43 14.81 14.28
C GLY A 187 14.19 15.89 13.23
N GLU A 188 12.98 16.17 12.76
CA GLU A 188 12.72 17.32 11.88
C GLU A 188 12.89 18.68 12.59
N SER A 189 12.85 18.69 13.93
CA SER A 189 13.10 19.89 14.73
C SER A 189 13.60 19.53 16.13
N GLY A 190 13.97 20.53 16.93
CA GLY A 190 14.30 20.36 18.37
C GLY A 190 13.09 20.06 19.27
N ARG A 191 11.91 19.86 18.67
CA ARG A 191 10.67 19.40 19.31
C ARG A 191 9.93 18.50 18.32
N ALA A 192 10.67 17.55 17.74
CA ALA A 192 10.10 16.68 16.74
C ALA A 192 8.92 15.89 17.35
N PRO A 193 7.84 15.69 16.59
CA PRO A 193 6.53 15.38 17.16
C PRO A 193 6.47 13.98 17.76
N ASP A 194 7.16 13.04 17.13
CA ASP A 194 7.20 11.66 17.59
C ASP A 194 8.27 11.42 18.66
N TYR A 195 9.24 12.34 18.82
CA TYR A 195 10.40 12.11 19.68
C TYR A 195 10.01 11.66 21.09
N ILE A 196 9.04 12.35 21.72
CA ILE A 196 8.56 12.04 23.07
C ILE A 196 8.03 10.61 23.19
N ALA A 197 7.39 10.07 22.15
CA ALA A 197 6.84 8.71 22.14
C ALA A 197 7.92 7.62 22.06
N TYR A 198 9.17 8.01 21.76
CA TYR A 198 10.33 7.15 21.64
C TYR A 198 11.46 7.57 22.59
N CYS A 199 11.16 8.33 23.65
CA CYS A 199 12.14 8.65 24.68
C CYS A 199 12.19 7.58 25.77
N ASP A 200 13.41 7.23 26.21
CA ASP A 200 13.62 6.53 27.47
C ASP A 200 13.36 7.43 28.69
N PHE A 201 13.45 6.88 29.90
CA PHE A 201 13.25 7.61 31.14
C PHE A 201 14.28 8.74 31.39
N LYS A 202 15.36 8.80 30.61
CA LYS A 202 16.39 9.84 30.66
C LYS A 202 16.18 10.91 29.58
N GLY A 203 15.15 10.76 28.74
CA GLY A 203 14.86 11.66 27.62
C GLY A 203 15.71 11.41 26.38
N ASN A 204 16.45 10.30 26.32
CA ASN A 204 17.20 9.91 25.13
C ASN A 204 16.33 9.07 24.20
N LEU A 205 16.67 9.00 22.90
CA LEU A 205 15.98 8.12 21.97
C LEU A 205 16.15 6.65 22.38
N ASP A 206 15.04 5.97 22.64
CA ASP A 206 14.92 4.51 22.67
C ASP A 206 14.94 4.00 21.23
N GLU A 207 16.16 3.74 20.74
CA GLU A 207 16.39 3.26 19.37
C GLU A 207 15.62 1.97 19.07
N GLU A 208 15.49 1.04 20.03
CA GLU A 208 14.83 -0.24 19.78
C GLU A 208 13.33 -0.04 19.58
N ALA A 209 12.69 0.73 20.46
CA ALA A 209 11.28 1.07 20.33
C ALA A 209 11.00 1.79 19.00
N TYR A 210 11.87 2.72 18.60
CA TYR A 210 11.77 3.44 17.34
C TYR A 210 11.91 2.51 16.13
N LEU A 211 12.92 1.64 16.11
CA LEU A 211 13.20 0.75 15.00
C LEU A 211 12.12 -0.32 14.81
N VAL A 212 11.53 -0.83 15.90
CA VAL A 212 10.40 -1.77 15.84
C VAL A 212 9.21 -1.15 15.10
N ASP A 213 8.87 0.10 15.40
CA ASP A 213 7.74 0.77 14.74
C ASP A 213 8.09 1.24 13.31
N MET A 214 9.35 1.57 13.03
CA MET A 214 9.83 1.82 11.66
C MET A 214 9.69 0.54 10.81
N ARG A 215 10.18 -0.60 11.30
CA ARG A 215 10.02 -1.90 10.62
C ARG A 215 8.56 -2.18 10.31
N ARG A 216 7.68 -1.93 11.28
CA ARG A 216 6.25 -2.17 11.12
C ARG A 216 5.60 -1.24 10.09
N THR A 217 6.00 0.03 10.06
CA THR A 217 5.60 0.96 9.01
C THR A 217 5.98 0.42 7.62
N PHE A 218 7.20 -0.14 7.49
CA PHE A 218 7.64 -0.77 6.25
C PHE A 218 6.88 -2.07 5.92
N SER A 219 6.63 -2.93 6.90
CA SER A 219 5.83 -4.14 6.70
C SER A 219 4.43 -3.80 6.18
N ASN A 220 3.75 -2.83 6.82
CA ASN A 220 2.40 -2.43 6.42
C ASN A 220 2.39 -1.80 5.02
N LEU A 221 3.43 -1.04 4.65
CA LEU A 221 3.61 -0.53 3.29
C LEU A 221 3.64 -1.68 2.27
N PHE A 222 4.45 -2.70 2.51
CA PHE A 222 4.59 -3.82 1.58
C PHE A 222 3.36 -4.74 1.57
N GLU A 223 2.70 -4.93 2.70
CA GLU A 223 1.42 -5.64 2.77
C GLU A 223 0.34 -4.91 1.96
N ALA A 224 0.22 -3.59 2.10
CA ALA A 224 -0.71 -2.78 1.32
C ALA A 224 -0.43 -2.89 -0.19
N GLN A 225 0.84 -2.80 -0.58
CA GLN A 225 1.27 -2.99 -1.97
C GLN A 225 0.91 -4.38 -2.50
N ALA A 226 1.16 -5.44 -1.71
CA ALA A 226 0.81 -6.81 -2.07
C ALA A 226 -0.70 -7.00 -2.22
N CYS A 227 -1.51 -6.44 -1.32
CA CYS A 227 -2.97 -6.45 -1.41
C CYS A 227 -3.50 -5.80 -2.70
N LEU A 228 -2.80 -4.80 -3.22
CA LEU A 228 -3.12 -4.13 -4.50
C LEU A 228 -2.47 -4.79 -5.72
N GLY A 229 -1.79 -5.93 -5.54
CA GLY A 229 -1.16 -6.69 -6.62
C GLY A 229 0.05 -5.99 -7.24
N VAL A 230 0.70 -5.08 -6.51
CA VAL A 230 1.90 -4.35 -6.96
C VAL A 230 3.05 -5.31 -7.21
N ARG A 231 3.64 -5.34 -8.39
CA ARG A 231 4.81 -6.17 -8.72
C ARG A 231 6.11 -5.38 -8.68
N ASP A 232 6.04 -4.07 -8.88
CA ASP A 232 7.20 -3.19 -8.89
C ASP A 232 7.02 -2.11 -7.82
N SER A 233 7.86 -2.12 -6.79
CA SER A 233 7.84 -1.20 -5.67
C SER A 233 9.01 -0.24 -5.76
N VAL A 234 8.73 1.02 -6.10
CA VAL A 234 9.69 2.11 -6.13
C VAL A 234 9.83 2.70 -4.73
N LEU A 235 11.04 2.67 -4.19
CA LEU A 235 11.36 3.08 -2.84
C LEU A 235 12.30 4.29 -2.82
N VAL A 236 12.18 5.06 -1.75
CA VAL A 236 13.05 6.19 -1.41
C VAL A 236 13.55 6.02 0.03
N PRO A 237 14.52 6.81 0.52
CA PRO A 237 14.99 6.76 1.91
C PRO A 237 13.95 7.25 2.94
N ILE A 238 12.89 6.47 3.17
CA ILE A 238 11.76 6.81 4.07
C ILE A 238 12.26 7.00 5.50
N GLY A 239 11.96 8.16 6.09
CA GLY A 239 12.33 8.50 7.48
C GLY A 239 13.82 8.76 7.71
N MET A 240 14.65 8.65 6.68
CA MET A 240 16.09 8.88 6.75
C MET A 240 16.48 10.27 6.22
N GLY A 241 15.55 11.18 5.96
CA GLY A 241 15.87 12.52 5.46
C GLY A 241 15.76 13.57 6.57
N ALA A 242 14.88 14.55 6.30
CA ALA A 242 14.50 15.60 7.22
C ALA A 242 14.18 15.11 8.64
N PHE A 243 13.57 13.92 8.77
CA PHE A 243 13.11 13.36 10.03
C PHE A 243 14.23 12.95 11.00
N LEU A 244 15.50 13.06 10.60
CA LEU A 244 16.67 12.86 11.47
C LEU A 244 17.58 14.09 11.60
N ARG A 245 17.42 15.14 10.76
CA ARG A 245 18.40 16.24 10.60
C ARG A 245 18.77 16.99 11.88
N HIS A 246 17.83 17.08 12.80
CA HIS A 246 17.96 17.79 14.07
C HIS A 246 17.82 16.85 15.27
N LEU A 247 18.00 15.54 15.07
CA LEU A 247 17.96 14.58 16.16
C LEU A 247 18.97 14.92 17.27
N SER A 248 20.14 15.47 16.92
CA SER A 248 21.15 15.94 17.88
C SER A 248 20.67 17.05 18.83
N ARG A 249 19.61 17.79 18.47
CA ARG A 249 18.97 18.79 19.34
C ARG A 249 18.04 18.15 20.37
N ASN A 250 17.51 16.97 20.06
CA ASN A 250 16.63 16.20 20.94
C ASN A 250 17.44 15.22 21.81
N ASP A 251 18.50 14.63 21.23
CA ASP A 251 19.42 13.68 21.84
C ASP A 251 20.88 14.01 21.47
N PRO A 252 21.67 14.60 22.39
CA PRO A 252 23.04 15.01 22.09
C PRO A 252 23.99 13.91 21.62
N ARG A 253 23.66 12.61 21.84
CA ARG A 253 24.48 11.48 21.35
C ARG A 253 24.61 11.49 19.82
N TYR A 254 23.62 12.05 19.13
CA TYR A 254 23.57 12.15 17.66
C TYR A 254 24.25 13.40 17.11
N ALA A 255 24.88 14.24 17.97
CA ALA A 255 25.82 15.26 17.48
C ALA A 255 27.09 14.62 16.88
N VAL A 256 27.35 13.35 17.21
CA VAL A 256 28.43 12.54 16.65
C VAL A 256 27.93 11.86 15.37
N ARG A 257 28.59 12.15 14.24
CA ARG A 257 28.19 11.66 12.91
C ARG A 257 28.07 10.14 12.85
N GLU A 258 28.98 9.43 13.50
CA GLU A 258 29.01 7.97 13.54
C GLU A 258 27.75 7.36 14.19
N CYS A 259 27.15 8.06 15.15
CA CYS A 259 25.89 7.65 15.77
C CYS A 259 24.71 7.81 14.81
N ASP A 260 24.64 8.93 14.08
CA ASP A 260 23.61 9.18 13.07
C ASP A 260 23.71 8.18 11.90
N ASP A 261 24.92 7.99 11.37
CA ASP A 261 25.21 7.02 10.32
C ASP A 261 24.86 5.59 10.76
N ARG A 262 25.10 5.25 12.04
CA ARG A 262 24.70 3.95 12.61
C ARG A 262 23.18 3.82 12.65
N LEU A 263 22.43 4.82 13.11
CA LEU A 263 20.97 4.77 13.12
C LEU A 263 20.39 4.61 11.71
N ARG A 264 20.92 5.34 10.71
CA ARG A 264 20.54 5.20 9.30
C ARG A 264 20.73 3.77 8.78
N ARG A 265 21.87 3.15 9.06
CA ARG A 265 22.11 1.74 8.71
C ARG A 265 21.09 0.81 9.37
N ARG A 266 20.72 1.07 10.63
CA ARG A 266 19.72 0.27 11.34
C ARG A 266 18.32 0.43 10.74
N ILE A 267 17.90 1.66 10.41
CA ILE A 267 16.63 1.91 9.71
C ILE A 267 16.59 1.20 8.36
N ALA A 268 17.66 1.32 7.56
CA ALA A 268 17.77 0.63 6.27
C ALA A 268 17.72 -0.90 6.42
N THR A 269 18.33 -1.44 7.49
CA THR A 269 18.26 -2.86 7.82
C THR A 269 16.83 -3.30 8.10
N GLU A 270 16.06 -2.53 8.88
CA GLU A 270 14.64 -2.84 9.13
C GLU A 270 13.79 -2.77 7.85
N LEU A 271 14.07 -1.84 6.93
CA LEU A 271 13.41 -1.78 5.62
C LEU A 271 13.68 -3.04 4.80
N ALA A 272 14.95 -3.44 4.68
CA ALA A 272 15.35 -4.64 3.93
C ALA A 272 14.74 -5.92 4.53
N GLN A 273 14.71 -6.02 5.87
CA GLN A 273 14.07 -7.13 6.56
C GLN A 273 12.55 -7.16 6.37
N ALA A 274 11.88 -6.01 6.33
CA ALA A 274 10.46 -5.93 6.03
C ALA A 274 10.16 -6.31 4.57
N ALA A 275 11.08 -6.05 3.63
CA ALA A 275 10.93 -6.39 2.22
C ALA A 275 11.15 -7.89 1.93
N GLN A 276 11.97 -8.58 2.73
CA GLN A 276 12.37 -9.99 2.52
C GLN A 276 11.20 -10.96 2.22
N PRO A 277 10.06 -10.94 2.94
CA PRO A 277 8.93 -11.84 2.66
C PRO A 277 8.34 -11.65 1.26
N PHE A 278 8.49 -10.47 0.67
CA PHE A 278 7.93 -10.13 -0.64
C PHE A 278 8.92 -10.36 -1.78
N ILE A 279 10.17 -10.73 -1.49
CA ILE A 279 11.17 -11.05 -2.52
C ILE A 279 11.16 -12.55 -2.83
N HIS A 280 11.02 -13.39 -1.81
CA HIS A 280 11.09 -14.86 -1.95
C HIS A 280 9.83 -15.59 -1.43
N GLY A 281 8.80 -14.85 -1.02
CA GLY A 281 7.59 -15.45 -0.47
C GLY A 281 6.81 -16.26 -1.50
N ALA A 282 6.17 -17.33 -1.03
CA ALA A 282 5.28 -18.17 -1.85
C ALA A 282 3.97 -17.48 -2.25
N GLY A 283 3.66 -16.32 -1.66
CA GLY A 283 2.42 -15.57 -1.89
C GLY A 283 2.52 -14.57 -3.03
N HIS A 284 3.15 -13.43 -2.76
CA HIS A 284 3.21 -12.30 -3.69
C HIS A 284 4.63 -11.76 -3.79
N THR A 285 5.22 -11.88 -4.98
CA THR A 285 6.59 -11.46 -5.24
C THR A 285 6.64 -10.04 -5.82
N MET A 286 7.55 -9.22 -5.30
CA MET A 286 7.80 -7.84 -5.70
C MET A 286 9.26 -7.64 -6.09
N ARG A 287 9.46 -6.82 -7.13
CA ARG A 287 10.75 -6.22 -7.48
C ARG A 287 10.83 -4.85 -6.83
N PHE A 288 11.98 -4.51 -6.27
CA PHE A 288 12.22 -3.26 -5.56
C PHE A 288 13.14 -2.35 -6.39
N HIS A 289 12.74 -1.10 -6.56
CA HIS A 289 13.47 -0.08 -7.31
C HIS A 289 13.85 1.04 -6.33
N VAL A 290 15.07 1.01 -5.79
CA VAL A 290 15.53 1.93 -4.76
C VAL A 290 16.14 3.17 -5.42
N CYS A 291 15.46 4.31 -5.33
CA CYS A 291 15.91 5.57 -5.91
C CYS A 291 16.70 6.39 -4.88
N LEU A 292 17.93 6.76 -5.22
CA LEU A 292 18.90 7.36 -4.30
C LEU A 292 19.50 8.63 -4.90
N GLY A 293 19.83 9.61 -4.05
CA GLY A 293 20.51 10.84 -4.49
C GLY A 293 21.89 10.56 -5.10
N ALA A 294 22.31 11.40 -6.04
CA ALA A 294 23.59 11.28 -6.72
C ALA A 294 24.78 11.90 -5.96
N GLU A 295 24.52 12.68 -4.91
CA GLU A 295 25.58 13.35 -4.14
C GLU A 295 26.58 12.33 -3.57
N GLU A 296 27.88 12.64 -3.68
CA GLU A 296 28.95 11.73 -3.26
C GLU A 296 29.25 11.81 -1.76
N ASP A 297 28.86 12.91 -1.11
CA ASP A 297 29.05 13.18 0.30
C ASP A 297 27.74 13.58 1.03
N GLY A 298 27.84 13.81 2.34
CA GLY A 298 26.72 14.27 3.17
C GLY A 298 25.61 13.24 3.46
N GLU A 299 24.41 13.76 3.72
CA GLU A 299 23.22 13.00 4.12
C GLU A 299 22.79 11.99 3.05
N MET A 300 22.78 12.41 1.77
CA MET A 300 22.36 11.55 0.67
C MET A 300 23.31 10.36 0.47
N ALA A 301 24.63 10.59 0.54
CA ALA A 301 25.62 9.53 0.47
C ALA A 301 25.49 8.54 1.64
N SER A 302 25.26 9.04 2.87
CA SER A 302 25.03 8.17 4.02
C SER A 302 23.78 7.30 3.85
N ASN A 303 22.68 7.89 3.38
CA ASN A 303 21.44 7.16 3.13
C ASN A 303 21.60 6.11 2.04
N ARG A 304 22.29 6.48 0.94
CA ARG A 304 22.61 5.59 -0.17
C ARG A 304 23.40 4.38 0.32
N ASN A 305 24.51 4.62 1.01
CA ASN A 305 25.38 3.54 1.49
C ASN A 305 24.63 2.64 2.46
N ALA A 306 23.89 3.21 3.41
CA ALA A 306 23.08 2.44 4.36
C ALA A 306 22.06 1.51 3.67
N LEU A 307 21.35 1.99 2.65
CA LEU A 307 20.37 1.20 1.91
C LEU A 307 21.01 0.12 1.05
N VAL A 308 22.08 0.46 0.31
CA VAL A 308 22.81 -0.52 -0.50
C VAL A 308 23.37 -1.63 0.38
N ASP A 309 24.04 -1.28 1.49
CA ASP A 309 24.60 -2.25 2.43
C ASP A 309 23.49 -3.16 3.01
N ALA A 310 22.36 -2.58 3.41
CA ALA A 310 21.24 -3.33 3.97
C ALA A 310 20.64 -4.33 2.98
N PHE A 311 20.36 -3.92 1.74
CA PHE A 311 19.84 -4.79 0.68
C PHE A 311 20.88 -5.83 0.19
N GLN A 312 22.17 -5.50 0.25
CA GLN A 312 23.24 -6.45 -0.02
C GLN A 312 23.32 -7.53 1.08
N ALA A 313 23.20 -7.14 2.35
CA ALA A 313 23.31 -8.06 3.48
C ALA A 313 22.23 -9.14 3.50
N VAL A 314 21.05 -8.83 2.96
CA VAL A 314 19.95 -9.79 2.81
C VAL A 314 20.05 -10.62 1.50
N GLY A 315 21.04 -10.33 0.65
CA GLY A 315 21.38 -11.15 -0.53
C GLY A 315 20.51 -10.88 -1.77
N PHE A 316 19.94 -9.68 -1.92
CA PHE A 316 18.92 -9.41 -2.95
C PHE A 316 19.39 -8.58 -4.15
N LEU A 317 20.65 -8.12 -4.14
CA LEU A 317 21.22 -7.44 -5.30
C LEU A 317 21.32 -8.42 -6.47
N ASP A 318 21.11 -7.91 -7.69
CA ASP A 318 21.29 -8.57 -9.01
C ASP A 318 20.05 -9.14 -9.73
N SER A 319 18.88 -9.31 -9.07
CA SER A 319 17.64 -9.66 -9.81
C SER A 319 16.32 -9.10 -9.27
N GLN A 320 16.23 -8.85 -7.96
CA GLN A 320 14.98 -8.41 -7.32
C GLN A 320 15.06 -6.98 -6.79
N VAL A 321 16.28 -6.47 -6.57
CA VAL A 321 16.51 -5.08 -6.15
C VAL A 321 17.35 -4.37 -7.20
N GLN A 322 16.81 -3.28 -7.75
CA GLN A 322 17.52 -2.39 -8.66
C GLN A 322 17.74 -1.03 -7.99
N VAL A 323 18.98 -0.57 -7.99
CA VAL A 323 19.35 0.75 -7.44
C VAL A 323 19.41 1.77 -8.57
N HIS A 324 18.71 2.89 -8.39
CA HIS A 324 18.64 4.00 -9.33
C HIS A 324 19.26 5.25 -8.71
N VAL A 325 20.54 5.49 -8.97
CA VAL A 325 21.26 6.65 -8.45
C VAL A 325 21.01 7.87 -9.33
N GLY A 326 20.59 8.98 -8.74
CA GLY A 326 20.35 10.26 -9.42
C GLY A 326 19.10 10.30 -10.30
N GLN A 327 18.26 9.27 -10.25
CA GLN A 327 17.01 9.23 -11.02
C GLN A 327 15.82 9.68 -10.17
N ASP A 328 14.89 10.39 -10.80
CA ASP A 328 13.61 10.77 -10.19
C ASP A 328 12.74 9.51 -9.98
N ALA A 329 12.34 9.25 -8.73
CA ALA A 329 11.50 8.11 -8.38
C ALA A 329 10.14 8.12 -9.09
N THR A 330 9.59 9.31 -9.37
CA THR A 330 8.32 9.46 -10.10
C THR A 330 8.48 9.05 -11.56
N ALA A 331 9.60 9.41 -12.20
CA ALA A 331 9.91 9.01 -13.56
C ALA A 331 10.16 7.49 -13.67
N VAL A 332 10.85 6.90 -12.68
CA VAL A 332 11.03 5.45 -12.59
C VAL A 332 9.67 4.74 -12.48
N ALA A 333 8.79 5.18 -11.59
CA ALA A 333 7.45 4.60 -11.43
C ALA A 333 6.60 4.74 -12.71
N GLU A 334 6.61 5.90 -13.34
CA GLU A 334 5.88 6.16 -14.58
C GLU A 334 6.37 5.26 -15.73
N ASN A 335 7.68 5.09 -15.88
CA ASN A 335 8.28 4.23 -16.90
C ASN A 335 7.92 2.76 -16.69
N LEU A 336 7.99 2.27 -15.44
CA LEU A 336 7.56 0.91 -15.10
C LEU A 336 6.06 0.70 -15.39
N ALA A 337 5.22 1.70 -15.07
CA ALA A 337 3.79 1.63 -15.34
C ALA A 337 3.50 1.57 -16.84
N LYS A 338 4.20 2.37 -17.66
CA LYS A 338 4.13 2.33 -19.12
C LYS A 338 4.54 0.97 -19.66
N GLN A 339 5.68 0.43 -19.23
CA GLN A 339 6.17 -0.89 -19.64
C GLN A 339 5.18 -2.00 -19.30
N SER A 340 4.64 -1.99 -18.08
CA SER A 340 3.62 -2.94 -17.63
C SER A 340 2.39 -2.89 -18.53
N ARG A 341 1.91 -1.69 -18.86
CA ARG A 341 0.76 -1.50 -19.76
C ARG A 341 1.05 -2.01 -21.18
N LEU A 342 2.24 -1.73 -21.72
CA LEU A 342 2.66 -2.23 -23.04
C LEU A 342 2.67 -3.77 -23.10
N SER A 343 3.10 -4.42 -22.02
CA SER A 343 3.08 -5.89 -21.93
C SER A 343 1.67 -6.48 -21.81
N ALA A 344 0.68 -5.68 -21.39
CA ALA A 344 -0.69 -6.11 -21.10
C ALA A 344 -1.72 -5.71 -22.19
N ILE A 345 -1.27 -5.17 -23.33
CA ILE A 345 -2.11 -4.51 -24.35
C ILE A 345 -3.31 -5.35 -24.82
N GLU A 346 -3.23 -6.69 -24.79
CA GLU A 346 -4.35 -7.53 -25.21
C GLU A 346 -5.46 -7.71 -24.16
N THR A 347 -5.26 -7.36 -22.88
CA THR A 347 -6.20 -7.69 -21.79
C THR A 347 -6.51 -6.59 -20.79
N ALA A 348 -5.72 -5.51 -20.74
CA ALA A 348 -5.92 -4.44 -19.76
C ALA A 348 -7.12 -3.55 -20.13
N LYS A 349 -8.11 -3.48 -19.24
CA LYS A 349 -9.22 -2.51 -19.38
C LYS A 349 -8.68 -1.08 -19.24
N PRO A 350 -9.16 -0.12 -20.05
CA PRO A 350 -8.90 1.30 -19.81
C PRO A 350 -9.23 1.69 -18.36
N GLY A 351 -8.35 2.50 -17.74
CA GLY A 351 -8.51 2.93 -16.35
C GLY A 351 -7.96 1.98 -15.28
N THR A 352 -7.41 0.82 -15.66
CA THR A 352 -6.75 -0.07 -14.68
C THR A 352 -5.42 0.53 -14.23
N VAL A 353 -5.21 0.62 -12.92
CA VAL A 353 -3.92 1.02 -12.33
C VAL A 353 -2.89 -0.08 -12.58
N ALA A 354 -1.70 0.30 -13.05
CA ALA A 354 -0.60 -0.64 -13.26
C ALA A 354 -0.17 -1.27 -11.92
N PRO A 355 0.38 -2.51 -11.93
CA PRO A 355 0.93 -3.17 -10.75
C PRO A 355 2.28 -2.56 -10.35
N VAL A 356 2.34 -1.23 -10.25
CA VAL A 356 3.52 -0.45 -9.89
C VAL A 356 3.13 0.47 -8.74
N SER A 357 4.04 0.64 -7.79
CA SER A 357 3.84 1.52 -6.64
C SER A 357 5.05 2.42 -6.44
N LEU A 358 4.83 3.66 -6.04
CA LEU A 358 5.82 4.54 -5.45
C LEU A 358 5.51 4.73 -3.96
N ALA A 359 6.46 4.34 -3.09
CA ALA A 359 6.37 4.65 -1.68
C ALA A 359 6.73 6.13 -1.46
N ASN A 360 5.85 6.86 -0.78
CA ASN A 360 6.04 8.26 -0.46
C ASN A 360 6.02 8.48 1.05
N ALA A 361 7.09 9.04 1.58
CA ALA A 361 7.20 9.36 3.00
C ALA A 361 6.54 10.72 3.24
N ALA A 362 5.38 10.70 3.88
CA ALA A 362 4.69 11.91 4.31
C ALA A 362 4.94 12.18 5.79
N ASN A 363 4.66 13.42 6.20
CA ASN A 363 4.42 13.75 7.59
C ASN A 363 3.06 13.14 8.00
N ALA A 364 2.93 12.70 9.26
CA ALA A 364 1.66 12.24 9.81
C ALA A 364 0.52 13.27 9.69
N TRP A 365 0.80 14.58 9.66
CA TRP A 365 -0.19 15.66 9.61
C TRP A 365 -0.56 16.15 8.23
N GLN A 366 0.27 15.91 7.21
CA GLN A 366 0.08 16.54 5.90
C GLN A 366 0.68 15.69 4.78
N LEU A 367 -0.06 15.57 3.68
CA LEU A 367 0.47 15.04 2.41
C LEU A 367 0.99 16.19 1.55
N GLY A 368 2.21 16.07 1.02
CA GLY A 368 2.86 17.15 0.28
C GLY A 368 3.13 18.33 1.21
N ASN A 369 4.15 18.24 2.07
CA ASN A 369 4.25 19.16 3.21
C ASN A 369 4.62 20.62 2.83
N HIS A 370 5.29 20.85 1.69
CA HIS A 370 5.75 22.19 1.29
C HIS A 370 5.56 22.55 -0.18
N TRP A 371 4.30 22.52 -0.64
CA TRP A 371 3.89 22.88 -2.01
C TRP A 371 4.49 24.16 -2.60
N PHE A 372 5.01 25.10 -1.80
CA PHE A 372 5.55 26.38 -2.26
C PHE A 372 6.87 26.80 -1.58
N ALA A 373 7.52 25.95 -0.79
CA ALA A 373 8.78 26.33 -0.14
C ALA A 373 9.99 26.28 -1.10
N SER A 374 11.02 27.08 -0.81
CA SER A 374 12.30 27.01 -1.49
C SER A 374 12.97 25.66 -1.18
N GLY A 375 12.95 24.74 -2.15
CA GLY A 375 13.46 23.37 -1.98
C GLY A 375 12.52 22.30 -2.55
N ALA A 376 11.26 22.67 -2.81
CA ALA A 376 10.22 21.74 -3.21
C ALA A 376 10.45 20.97 -4.51
N GLN A 377 11.20 21.55 -5.45
CA GLN A 377 11.60 20.85 -6.67
C GLN A 377 12.48 19.63 -6.40
N ARG A 378 13.22 19.61 -5.27
CA ARG A 378 14.13 18.53 -4.89
C ARG A 378 13.50 17.50 -3.94
N ALA A 379 12.36 17.83 -3.33
CA ALA A 379 11.65 16.93 -2.42
C ALA A 379 10.72 16.01 -3.23
N ILE A 380 10.90 14.69 -3.11
CA ILE A 380 10.15 13.70 -3.89
C ILE A 380 8.64 13.81 -3.62
N ASP A 381 8.24 13.93 -2.35
CA ASP A 381 6.84 14.14 -1.93
C ASP A 381 6.21 15.34 -2.64
N GLU A 382 6.88 16.50 -2.58
CA GLU A 382 6.35 17.75 -3.12
C GLU A 382 6.33 17.79 -4.64
N ASN A 383 7.35 17.22 -5.29
CA ASN A 383 7.42 17.11 -6.74
C ASN A 383 6.31 16.20 -7.28
N LEU A 384 6.08 15.06 -6.62
CA LEU A 384 5.02 14.11 -6.96
C LEU A 384 3.63 14.76 -6.95
N HIS A 385 3.30 15.48 -5.87
CA HIS A 385 1.99 16.12 -5.75
C HIS A 385 1.75 17.16 -6.84
N ARG A 386 2.75 17.99 -7.15
CA ARG A 386 2.60 19.05 -8.16
C ARG A 386 2.52 18.50 -9.60
N ARG A 387 3.08 17.32 -9.87
CA ARG A 387 3.06 16.68 -11.21
C ARG A 387 1.83 15.81 -11.45
N SER A 388 1.02 15.55 -10.43
CA SER A 388 -0.24 14.83 -10.55
C SER A 388 -1.40 15.67 -10.02
N SER A 389 -2.28 16.10 -10.92
CA SER A 389 -3.50 16.85 -10.57
C SER A 389 -4.39 16.04 -9.61
N GLN A 390 -4.44 14.72 -9.78
CA GLN A 390 -5.19 13.82 -8.91
C GLN A 390 -4.63 13.78 -7.50
N LEU A 391 -3.32 13.52 -7.33
CA LEU A 391 -2.71 13.52 -6.00
C LEU A 391 -2.74 14.89 -5.35
N SER A 392 -2.59 15.95 -6.15
CA SER A 392 -2.77 17.33 -5.71
C SER A 392 -4.14 17.53 -5.08
N ALA A 393 -5.21 17.16 -5.80
CA ALA A 393 -6.57 17.32 -5.33
C ALA A 393 -6.89 16.45 -4.11
N VAL A 394 -6.43 15.19 -4.09
CA VAL A 394 -6.55 14.30 -2.92
C VAL A 394 -5.89 14.93 -1.69
N SER A 395 -4.68 15.45 -1.83
CA SER A 395 -3.94 16.03 -0.70
C SER A 395 -4.57 17.33 -0.23
N LEU A 396 -5.03 18.18 -1.15
CA LEU A 396 -5.78 19.38 -0.78
C LEU A 396 -7.03 19.04 0.03
N LEU A 397 -7.78 18.03 -0.41
CA LEU A 397 -8.99 17.56 0.26
C LEU A 397 -8.70 17.03 1.66
N LEU A 398 -7.67 16.19 1.79
CA LEU A 398 -7.30 15.56 3.06
C LEU A 398 -6.69 16.58 4.04
N ASN A 399 -5.80 17.45 3.56
CA ASN A 399 -5.13 18.45 4.40
C ASN A 399 -6.09 19.56 4.87
N ARG A 400 -6.99 20.07 4.01
CA ARG A 400 -7.91 21.16 4.40
C ARG A 400 -8.89 20.79 5.50
N THR A 401 -9.22 19.51 5.64
CA THR A 401 -10.05 19.05 6.76
C THR A 401 -9.43 19.33 8.12
N ILE A 402 -8.10 19.33 8.19
CA ILE A 402 -7.35 19.59 9.42
C ILE A 402 -7.39 21.09 9.76
N GLU A 403 -7.41 21.96 8.75
CA GLU A 403 -7.45 23.42 8.96
C GLU A 403 -8.83 23.94 9.38
N THR A 404 -9.92 23.31 8.92
CA THR A 404 -11.30 23.76 9.22
C THR A 404 -11.92 23.09 10.45
N GLY A 405 -11.23 22.13 11.07
CA GLY A 405 -11.71 21.36 12.23
C GLY A 405 -11.56 22.03 13.60
N THR A 406 -11.33 23.35 13.66
CA THR A 406 -11.31 24.16 14.89
C THR A 406 -12.55 25.03 15.05
#